data_AF-A0A0G1B8W4-F1
#
_entry.id   AF-A0A0G1B8W4-F1
#
_cell.length_a   1.000
_cell.length_b   1.000
_cell.length_c   1.000
_cell.angle_alpha   90.00
_cell.angle_beta   90.00
_cell.angle_gamma   90.00
#
_symmetry.space_group_name_H-M   'P 1'
#
loop_
_entity.id
_entity.type
_entity.pdbx_description
1 polymer ?
#
loop_
_entity_poly.entity_id
_entity_poly.type
_entity_poly.pdbx_seq_one_letter_code
_entity_poly.pdbx_strand_id
1 'polypeptide(L)'
;MNIEQHLKILKEDYQKTEPSEKFLSQGWQDLEDKINRLEHRHPNPIYRYIRPLAFAVLLIFVFAGSFTGLAQASQRSLPGEPLYPIKKLSENIISTATGNNLVKVNNRAKEIVDLTKKGNRNEGNLGRAVEEYREEVEKVSKSGKNTKELEDVLESHKREFQEVKEDKSGSNSGTEIDEAIEISKSGSNSGED
;
A
#
# COMPACT_ATOMS: atom_id res chain seq x y z
N MET A 1 80.26 38.97 -5.16
CA MET A 1 79.00 38.20 -5.26
C MET A 1 77.91 39.18 -5.65
N ASN A 2 77.16 38.89 -6.73
CA ASN A 2 76.13 39.80 -7.26
C ASN A 2 74.91 39.85 -6.31
N ILE A 3 74.29 41.02 -6.14
CA ILE A 3 73.10 41.22 -5.29
C ILE A 3 71.97 40.26 -5.68
N GLU A 4 71.81 39.99 -6.97
CA GLU A 4 70.81 39.05 -7.48
C GLU A 4 71.04 37.61 -6.99
N GLN A 5 72.31 37.19 -6.89
CA GLN A 5 72.65 35.87 -6.36
C GLN A 5 72.34 35.80 -4.85
N HIS A 6 72.60 36.88 -4.12
CA HIS A 6 72.26 36.97 -2.69
C HIS A 6 70.75 36.85 -2.45
N LEU A 7 69.94 37.59 -3.23
CA LEU A 7 68.48 37.53 -3.13
C LEU A 7 67.92 36.16 -3.49
N LYS A 8 68.52 35.48 -4.48
CA LYS A 8 68.12 34.14 -4.88
C LYS A 8 68.36 33.13 -3.76
N ILE A 9 69.53 33.16 -3.12
CA ILE A 9 69.87 32.31 -1.97
C ILE A 9 68.91 32.60 -0.81
N LEU A 10 68.67 33.87 -0.48
CA LEU A 10 67.75 34.25 0.61
C LEU A 10 66.34 33.72 0.38
N LYS A 11 65.85 33.75 -0.86
CA LYS A 11 64.54 33.23 -1.23
C LYS A 11 64.47 31.71 -1.09
N GLU A 12 65.50 30.99 -1.55
CA GLU A 12 65.58 29.54 -1.39
C GLU A 12 65.66 29.13 0.08
N ASP A 13 66.40 29.87 0.91
CA ASP A 13 66.50 29.61 2.36
C ASP A 13 65.19 29.93 3.08
N TYR A 14 64.53 31.04 2.74
CA TYR A 14 63.21 31.38 3.30
C TYR A 14 62.17 30.30 2.97
N GLN A 15 62.18 29.74 1.76
CA GLN A 15 61.25 28.67 1.35
C GLN A 15 61.50 27.33 2.06
N LYS A 16 62.75 27.06 2.48
CA LYS A 16 63.12 25.85 3.23
C LYS A 16 62.92 26.01 4.74
N THR A 17 62.75 27.24 5.21
CA THR A 17 62.56 27.52 6.64
C THR A 17 61.12 27.21 7.00
N GLU A 18 60.92 26.22 7.87
CA GLU A 18 59.57 25.93 8.37
C GLU A 18 59.03 27.17 9.09
N PRO A 19 57.80 27.60 8.78
CA PRO A 19 57.20 28.73 9.48
C PRO A 19 57.13 28.41 10.97
N SER A 20 57.48 29.39 11.81
CA SER A 20 57.42 29.22 13.26
C SER A 20 56.04 28.72 13.71
N GLU A 21 55.98 27.90 14.74
CA GLU A 21 54.71 27.36 15.27
C GLU A 21 53.68 28.46 15.57
N LYS A 22 54.14 29.64 16.00
CA LYS A 22 53.30 30.82 16.24
C LYS A 22 52.63 31.35 14.96
N PHE A 23 53.34 31.30 13.83
CA PHE A 23 52.79 31.72 12.54
C PHE A 23 51.76 30.72 12.03
N LEU A 24 52.03 29.42 12.18
CA LEU A 24 51.09 28.38 11.82
C LEU A 24 49.82 28.45 12.67
N SER A 25 49.94 28.61 14.00
CA SER A 25 48.78 28.71 14.88
C SER A 25 47.92 29.94 14.59
N GLN A 26 48.54 31.10 14.33
CA GLN A 26 47.83 32.30 13.91
C GLN A 26 47.17 32.15 12.54
N GLY A 27 47.83 31.47 11.59
CA GLY A 27 47.28 31.17 10.27
C GLY A 27 46.03 30.28 10.36
N TRP A 28 46.08 29.25 11.21
CA TRP A 28 44.93 28.39 11.47
C TRP A 28 43.80 29.12 12.18
N GLN A 29 44.10 29.99 13.14
CA GLN A 29 43.11 30.84 13.81
C GLN A 29 42.44 31.82 12.84
N ASP A 30 43.19 32.50 11.98
CA ASP A 30 42.61 33.42 11.00
C ASP A 30 41.76 32.68 9.94
N LEU A 31 42.14 31.44 9.60
CA LEU A 31 41.34 30.57 8.73
C LEU A 31 40.04 30.14 9.41
N GLU A 32 40.10 29.70 10.67
CA GLU A 32 38.93 29.36 11.49
C GLU A 32 37.99 30.56 11.62
N ASP A 33 38.51 31.74 11.93
CA ASP A 33 37.72 32.97 12.00
C ASP A 33 37.09 33.34 10.65
N LYS A 34 37.77 33.07 9.53
CA LYS A 34 37.19 33.30 8.18
C LYS A 34 36.10 32.30 7.86
N ILE A 35 36.27 31.03 8.20
CA ILE A 35 35.25 29.98 8.00
C ILE A 35 34.02 30.28 8.88
N ASN A 36 34.23 30.58 10.16
CA ASN A 36 33.16 30.93 11.10
C ASN A 36 32.42 32.21 10.65
N ARG A 37 33.13 33.22 10.15
CA ARG A 37 32.51 34.43 9.58
C ARG A 37 31.71 34.14 8.31
N LEU A 38 32.12 33.19 7.49
CA LEU A 38 31.37 32.75 6.31
C LEU A 38 30.11 31.97 6.69
N GLU A 39 30.19 31.11 7.70
CA GLU A 39 29.04 30.36 8.22
C GLU A 39 27.99 31.28 8.87
N HIS A 40 28.42 32.39 9.47
CA HIS A 40 27.55 33.39 10.09
C HIS A 40 27.06 34.50 9.14
N ARG A 41 27.48 34.52 7.85
CA ARG A 41 27.11 35.55 6.88
C ARG A 41 25.75 35.29 6.22
N HIS A 42 24.73 35.14 7.06
CA HIS A 42 23.31 34.82 6.78
C HIS A 42 22.97 33.33 6.87
N PRO A 43 22.52 32.84 8.04
CA PRO A 43 21.61 31.71 8.04
C PRO A 43 20.33 32.20 7.34
N ASN A 44 20.19 31.94 6.05
CA ASN A 44 18.93 32.22 5.35
C ASN A 44 17.82 31.54 6.17
N PRO A 45 16.90 32.29 6.80
CA PRO A 45 15.93 31.73 7.74
C PRO A 45 15.08 30.65 7.09
N ILE A 46 14.97 30.71 5.76
CA ILE A 46 14.33 29.75 4.89
C ILE A 46 14.90 28.33 5.09
N TYR A 47 16.22 28.14 5.22
CA TYR A 47 16.82 26.80 5.40
C TYR A 47 16.48 26.15 6.74
N ARG A 48 16.19 26.96 7.78
CA ARG A 48 15.71 26.48 9.07
C ARG A 48 14.31 25.87 8.98
N TYR A 49 13.48 26.35 8.04
CA TYR A 49 12.14 25.83 7.78
C TYR A 49 12.10 24.79 6.64
N ILE A 50 13.04 24.83 5.69
CA ILE A 50 13.10 23.87 4.57
C ILE A 50 13.39 22.44 5.07
N ARG A 51 14.27 22.24 6.05
CA ARG A 51 14.57 20.90 6.58
C ARG A 51 13.35 20.19 7.17
N PRO A 52 12.60 20.78 8.14
CA PRO A 52 11.40 20.15 8.67
C PRO A 52 10.27 20.06 7.62
N LEU A 53 10.17 21.03 6.71
CA LEU A 53 9.16 21.00 5.64
C LEU A 53 9.43 19.88 4.62
N ALA A 54 10.69 19.69 4.20
CA ALA A 54 11.08 18.61 3.31
C ALA A 54 10.85 17.24 3.97
N PHE A 55 11.15 17.12 5.27
CA PHE A 55 10.86 15.91 6.02
C PHE A 55 9.35 15.66 6.15
N ALA A 56 8.54 16.69 6.39
CA ALA A 56 7.08 16.59 6.43
C ALA A 56 6.49 16.20 5.08
N VAL A 57 6.96 16.81 3.98
CA VAL A 57 6.55 16.46 2.61
C VAL A 57 6.94 15.02 2.28
N LEU A 58 8.14 14.58 2.67
CA LEU A 58 8.58 13.21 2.47
C LEU A 58 7.75 12.22 3.28
N LEU A 59 7.40 12.53 4.53
CA LEU A 59 6.47 11.73 5.33
C LEU A 59 5.09 11.67 4.68
N ILE A 60 4.54 12.79 4.21
CA ILE A 60 3.27 12.79 3.48
C ILE A 60 3.38 11.93 2.23
N PHE A 61 4.48 11.98 1.48
CA PHE A 61 4.67 11.15 0.29
C PHE A 61 4.78 9.66 0.61
N VAL A 62 5.49 9.30 1.68
CA VAL A 62 5.62 7.91 2.15
C VAL A 62 4.28 7.39 2.66
N PHE A 63 3.56 8.17 3.46
CA PHE A 63 2.25 7.76 3.98
C PHE A 63 1.19 7.76 2.88
N ALA A 64 1.06 8.81 2.07
CA ALA A 64 0.09 8.88 0.97
C ALA A 64 0.37 7.84 -0.11
N GLY A 65 1.63 7.57 -0.44
CA GLY A 65 2.02 6.48 -1.33
C GLY A 65 1.62 5.12 -0.78
N SER A 66 1.82 4.90 0.53
CA SER A 66 1.43 3.67 1.22
C SER A 66 -0.09 3.48 1.32
N PHE A 67 -0.86 4.57 1.40
CA PHE A 67 -2.32 4.50 1.48
C PHE A 67 -2.96 3.89 0.22
N THR A 68 -2.41 4.17 -0.97
CA THR A 68 -2.89 3.55 -2.21
C THR A 68 -2.61 2.04 -2.23
N GLY A 69 -1.43 1.63 -1.75
CA GLY A 69 -1.07 0.22 -1.61
C GLY A 69 -1.96 -0.50 -0.58
N LEU A 70 -2.26 0.15 0.54
CA LEU A 70 -3.11 -0.42 1.60
C LEU A 70 -4.57 -0.57 1.15
N ALA A 71 -5.10 0.39 0.39
CA ALA A 71 -6.44 0.32 -0.19
C ALA A 71 -6.57 -0.78 -1.25
N GLN A 72 -5.57 -0.93 -2.13
CA GLN A 72 -5.58 -2.03 -3.11
C GLN A 72 -5.37 -3.39 -2.43
N ALA A 73 -4.51 -3.45 -1.40
CA ALA A 73 -4.29 -4.66 -0.63
C ALA A 73 -5.54 -5.07 0.16
N SER A 74 -6.28 -4.11 0.73
CA SER A 74 -7.54 -4.43 1.42
C SER A 74 -8.59 -4.94 0.46
N GLN A 75 -8.72 -4.40 -0.76
CA GLN A 75 -9.66 -4.91 -1.76
C GLN A 75 -9.42 -6.37 -2.15
N ARG A 76 -8.15 -6.80 -2.18
CA ARG A 76 -7.76 -8.20 -2.47
C ARG A 76 -7.80 -9.11 -1.24
N SER A 77 -8.09 -8.56 -0.07
CA SER A 77 -8.06 -9.35 1.14
C SER A 77 -9.18 -10.37 1.18
N LEU A 78 -8.85 -11.57 1.64
CA LEU A 78 -9.78 -12.68 1.84
C LEU A 78 -10.27 -12.73 3.29
N PRO A 79 -11.42 -13.38 3.56
CA PRO A 79 -11.86 -13.64 4.91
C PRO A 79 -10.73 -14.21 5.76
N GLY A 80 -10.40 -13.51 6.86
CA GLY A 80 -9.41 -13.96 7.85
C GLY A 80 -8.06 -13.27 7.71
N GLU A 81 -7.88 -12.46 6.67
CA GLU A 81 -6.73 -11.59 6.53
C GLU A 81 -6.92 -10.28 7.31
N PRO A 82 -5.83 -9.65 7.80
CA PRO A 82 -5.91 -8.45 8.67
C PRO A 82 -6.66 -7.26 8.06
N LEU A 83 -6.64 -7.14 6.73
CA LEU A 83 -7.25 -6.00 6.02
C LEU A 83 -8.71 -6.26 5.59
N TYR A 84 -9.25 -7.46 5.86
CA TYR A 84 -10.62 -7.82 5.51
C TYR A 84 -11.70 -6.92 6.14
N PRO A 85 -11.59 -6.50 7.42
CA PRO A 85 -12.55 -5.57 8.00
C PRO A 85 -12.59 -4.21 7.27
N ILE A 86 -11.43 -3.74 6.78
CA ILE A 86 -11.33 -2.48 6.02
C ILE A 86 -12.02 -2.63 4.66
N LYS A 87 -11.85 -3.79 4.01
CA LYS A 87 -12.58 -4.14 2.78
C LYS A 87 -14.09 -4.04 2.99
N LYS A 88 -14.64 -4.71 4.01
CA LYS A 88 -16.09 -4.67 4.31
C LYS A 88 -16.59 -3.26 4.56
N LEU A 89 -15.83 -2.45 5.30
CA LEU A 89 -16.21 -1.06 5.56
C LEU A 89 -16.27 -0.25 4.25
N SER A 90 -15.26 -0.41 3.38
CA SER A 90 -15.24 0.28 2.09
C SER A 90 -16.39 -0.14 1.17
N GLU A 91 -16.71 -1.45 1.13
CA GLU A 91 -17.82 -1.99 0.35
C GLU A 91 -19.17 -1.51 0.86
N ASN A 92 -19.34 -1.38 2.18
CA ASN A 92 -20.54 -0.81 2.78
C ASN A 92 -20.74 0.64 2.34
N ILE A 93 -19.71 1.48 2.45
CA ILE A 93 -19.77 2.89 2.04
C ILE A 93 -20.12 3.00 0.55
N ILE A 94 -19.45 2.22 -0.30
CA ILE A 94 -19.70 2.22 -1.76
C ILE A 94 -21.13 1.77 -2.06
N SER A 95 -21.60 0.67 -1.46
CA SER A 95 -22.96 0.15 -1.69
C SER A 95 -24.04 1.13 -1.24
N THR A 96 -23.86 1.81 -0.11
CA THR A 96 -24.80 2.83 0.38
C THR A 96 -24.79 4.07 -0.50
N ALA A 97 -23.61 4.50 -0.97
CA ALA A 97 -23.48 5.68 -1.83
C ALA A 97 -24.04 5.45 -3.25
N THR A 98 -23.82 4.27 -3.82
CA THR A 98 -24.24 3.93 -5.19
C THR A 98 -25.62 3.28 -5.26
N GLY A 99 -26.13 2.74 -4.14
CA GLY A 99 -27.35 1.95 -4.11
C GLY A 99 -27.22 0.56 -4.76
N ASN A 100 -26.02 0.18 -5.21
CA ASN A 100 -25.79 -1.10 -5.88
C ASN A 100 -25.24 -2.15 -4.91
N ASN A 101 -26.13 -3.04 -4.46
CA ASN A 101 -25.78 -4.14 -3.56
C ASN A 101 -25.21 -5.38 -4.28
N LEU A 102 -25.34 -5.48 -5.61
CA LEU A 102 -24.78 -6.58 -6.40
C LEU A 102 -23.25 -6.63 -6.34
N VAL A 103 -22.59 -5.50 -6.08
CA VAL A 103 -21.14 -5.44 -5.91
C VAL A 103 -20.68 -6.35 -4.77
N LYS A 104 -21.43 -6.42 -3.67
CA LYS A 104 -21.08 -7.28 -2.53
C LYS A 104 -21.27 -8.76 -2.87
N VAL A 105 -22.38 -9.10 -3.54
CA VAL A 105 -22.66 -10.47 -4.01
C VAL A 105 -21.53 -10.97 -4.92
N ASN A 106 -21.12 -10.17 -5.90
CA ASN A 106 -19.99 -10.47 -6.80
C ASN A 106 -18.67 -10.63 -6.03
N ASN A 107 -18.39 -9.77 -5.06
CA ASN A 107 -17.14 -9.84 -4.30
C ASN A 107 -17.06 -11.12 -3.44
N ARG A 108 -18.17 -11.53 -2.83
CA ARG A 108 -18.23 -12.79 -2.05
C ARG A 108 -18.09 -14.02 -2.95
N ALA A 109 -18.70 -14.03 -4.13
CA ALA A 109 -18.50 -15.12 -5.10
C ALA A 109 -17.03 -15.25 -5.53
N LYS A 110 -16.36 -14.13 -5.83
CA LYS A 110 -14.92 -14.12 -6.14
C LYS A 110 -14.06 -14.62 -4.98
N GLU A 111 -14.41 -14.28 -3.74
CA GLU A 111 -13.69 -14.76 -2.56
C GLU A 111 -13.79 -16.28 -2.40
N ILE A 112 -14.95 -16.86 -2.67
CA ILE A 112 -15.17 -18.32 -2.68
C ILE A 112 -14.26 -18.97 -3.74
N VAL A 113 -14.25 -18.44 -4.96
CA VAL A 113 -13.40 -18.91 -6.05
C VAL A 113 -11.92 -18.82 -5.68
N ASP A 114 -11.46 -17.67 -5.18
CA ASP A 114 -10.07 -17.43 -4.83
C ASP A 114 -9.59 -18.31 -3.67
N LEU A 115 -10.41 -18.48 -2.63
CA LEU A 115 -10.12 -19.37 -1.50
C LEU A 115 -10.01 -20.83 -1.96
N THR A 116 -10.85 -21.24 -2.90
CA THR A 116 -10.85 -22.61 -3.43
C THR A 116 -9.64 -22.85 -4.34
N LYS A 117 -9.30 -21.89 -5.21
CA LYS A 117 -8.12 -21.97 -6.08
C LYS A 117 -6.81 -21.99 -5.30
N LYS A 118 -6.69 -21.16 -4.25
CA LYS A 118 -5.48 -21.05 -3.41
C LYS A 118 -5.23 -22.29 -2.53
N GLY A 119 -6.17 -23.23 -2.44
CA GLY A 119 -6.07 -24.38 -1.56
C GLY A 119 -6.23 -23.94 -0.11
N ASN A 120 -7.48 -23.95 0.35
CA ASN A 120 -7.96 -23.39 1.61
C ASN A 120 -6.98 -23.63 2.79
N ARG A 121 -6.16 -22.63 3.14
CA ARG A 121 -5.15 -22.75 4.21
C ARG A 121 -5.75 -22.75 5.62
N ASN A 122 -7.02 -22.38 5.75
CA ASN A 122 -7.78 -22.36 7.00
C ASN A 122 -9.22 -22.79 6.68
N GLU A 123 -9.60 -24.00 7.06
CA GLU A 123 -10.89 -24.62 6.70
C GLU A 123 -12.10 -23.69 6.93
N GLY A 124 -12.13 -22.93 8.04
CA GLY A 124 -13.24 -22.02 8.36
C GLY A 124 -13.39 -20.75 7.50
N ASN A 125 -12.40 -20.38 6.68
CA ASN A 125 -12.50 -19.16 5.88
C ASN A 125 -13.42 -19.33 4.66
N LEU A 126 -13.43 -20.51 4.04
CA LEU A 126 -14.32 -20.81 2.92
C LEU A 126 -15.77 -20.87 3.37
N GLY A 127 -16.07 -21.60 4.46
CA GLY A 127 -17.43 -21.64 5.03
C GLY A 127 -17.95 -20.25 5.38
N ARG A 128 -17.11 -19.37 5.95
CA ARG A 128 -17.51 -17.98 6.20
C ARG A 128 -17.77 -17.19 4.90
N ALA A 129 -16.98 -17.40 3.85
CA ALA A 129 -17.22 -16.74 2.56
C ALA A 129 -18.57 -17.16 1.96
N VAL A 130 -18.92 -18.45 2.07
CA VAL A 130 -20.20 -19.01 1.63
C VAL A 130 -21.38 -18.47 2.44
N GLU A 131 -21.24 -18.39 3.76
CA GLU A 131 -22.29 -17.80 4.61
C GLU A 131 -22.47 -16.30 4.29
N GLU A 132 -21.39 -15.54 4.16
CA GLU A 132 -21.48 -14.14 3.76
C GLU A 132 -22.07 -13.97 2.35
N TYR A 133 -21.82 -14.90 1.43
CA TYR A 133 -22.46 -14.91 0.11
C TYR A 133 -23.98 -15.14 0.23
N ARG A 134 -24.41 -16.13 1.01
CA ARG A 134 -25.84 -16.39 1.31
C ARG A 134 -26.54 -15.13 1.82
N GLU A 135 -25.97 -14.48 2.84
CA GLU A 135 -26.56 -13.28 3.43
C GLU A 135 -26.73 -12.14 2.41
N GLU A 136 -25.72 -11.91 1.55
CA GLU A 136 -25.79 -10.83 0.57
C GLU A 136 -26.78 -11.15 -0.56
N VAL A 137 -26.86 -12.41 -1.02
CA VAL A 137 -27.90 -12.84 -1.97
C VAL A 137 -29.29 -12.61 -1.37
N GLU A 138 -29.52 -13.05 -0.14
CA GLU A 138 -30.83 -12.89 0.52
C GLU A 138 -31.21 -11.41 0.71
N LYS A 139 -30.24 -10.55 1.07
CA LYS A 139 -30.46 -9.09 1.19
C LYS A 139 -30.88 -8.47 -0.15
N VAL A 140 -30.23 -8.86 -1.25
CA VAL A 140 -30.58 -8.33 -2.58
C VAL A 140 -31.94 -8.88 -3.03
N SER A 141 -32.18 -10.19 -2.90
CA SER A 141 -33.48 -10.81 -3.24
C SER A 141 -34.64 -10.17 -2.49
N LYS A 142 -34.53 -9.99 -1.17
CA LYS A 142 -35.58 -9.33 -0.35
C LYS A 142 -35.80 -7.86 -0.71
N SER A 143 -34.79 -7.19 -1.26
CA SER A 143 -34.93 -5.78 -1.66
C SER A 143 -35.77 -5.61 -2.92
N GLY A 144 -35.96 -6.67 -3.72
CA GLY A 144 -36.71 -6.65 -4.98
C GLY A 144 -36.09 -5.78 -6.08
N LYS A 145 -34.92 -5.17 -5.84
CA LYS A 145 -34.19 -4.35 -6.79
C LYS A 145 -33.25 -5.22 -7.61
N ASN A 146 -33.18 -4.95 -8.90
CA ASN A 146 -32.26 -5.62 -9.84
C ASN A 146 -32.46 -7.14 -9.93
N THR A 147 -33.69 -7.64 -9.80
CA THR A 147 -34.01 -9.08 -9.83
C THR A 147 -33.46 -9.79 -11.06
N LYS A 148 -33.63 -9.22 -12.25
CA LYS A 148 -33.08 -9.79 -13.49
C LYS A 148 -31.54 -9.80 -13.53
N GLU A 149 -30.91 -8.71 -13.09
CA GLU A 149 -29.43 -8.65 -13.03
C GLU A 149 -28.88 -9.60 -11.95
N LEU A 150 -29.61 -9.79 -10.85
CA LEU A 150 -29.26 -10.77 -9.83
C LEU A 150 -29.31 -12.18 -10.41
N GLU A 151 -30.37 -12.53 -11.16
CA GLU A 151 -30.50 -13.83 -11.81
C GLU A 151 -29.33 -14.13 -12.75
N ASP A 152 -29.00 -13.18 -13.64
CA ASP A 152 -27.87 -13.28 -14.57
C ASP A 152 -26.53 -13.47 -13.81
N VAL A 153 -26.34 -12.74 -12.71
CA VAL A 153 -25.15 -12.83 -11.85
C VAL A 153 -25.07 -14.18 -11.14
N LEU A 154 -26.18 -14.68 -10.59
CA LEU A 154 -26.23 -15.96 -9.90
C LEU A 154 -25.97 -17.14 -10.84
N GLU A 155 -26.49 -17.10 -12.07
CA GLU A 155 -26.21 -18.12 -13.08
C GLU A 155 -24.73 -18.08 -13.50
N SER A 156 -24.12 -16.90 -13.59
CA SER A 156 -22.66 -16.77 -13.80
C SER A 156 -21.86 -17.37 -12.65
N HIS A 157 -22.20 -17.05 -11.40
CA HIS A 157 -21.52 -17.58 -10.21
C HIS A 157 -21.61 -19.10 -10.12
N LYS A 158 -22.79 -19.66 -10.40
CA LYS A 158 -22.99 -21.11 -10.46
C LYS A 158 -22.03 -21.79 -11.43
N ARG A 159 -21.84 -21.22 -12.62
CA ARG A 159 -20.88 -21.76 -13.61
C ARG A 159 -19.45 -21.69 -13.11
N GLU A 160 -19.04 -20.55 -12.54
CA GLU A 160 -17.69 -20.39 -11.96
C GLU A 160 -17.45 -21.38 -10.81
N PHE A 161 -18.43 -21.61 -9.94
CA PHE A 161 -18.31 -22.58 -8.85
C PHE A 161 -18.22 -24.02 -9.36
N GLN A 162 -18.97 -24.37 -10.41
CA GLN A 162 -18.89 -25.69 -11.04
C GLN A 162 -17.51 -25.93 -11.67
N GLU A 163 -16.99 -24.94 -12.41
CA GLU A 163 -15.66 -25.02 -13.02
C GLU A 163 -14.57 -25.24 -11.94
N VAL A 164 -14.61 -24.45 -10.87
CA VAL A 164 -13.62 -24.56 -9.79
C VAL A 164 -13.75 -25.85 -9.00
N LYS A 165 -14.97 -26.41 -8.89
CA LYS A 165 -15.21 -27.73 -8.28
C LYS A 165 -14.56 -28.85 -9.11
N GLU A 166 -14.73 -28.81 -10.43
CA GLU A 166 -14.17 -29.80 -11.35
C GLU A 166 -12.63 -29.75 -11.35
N ASP A 167 -12.05 -28.55 -11.39
CA ASP A 167 -10.60 -28.31 -11.35
C ASP A 167 -9.93 -28.76 -10.03
N LYS A 168 -10.68 -28.82 -8.93
CA LYS A 168 -10.18 -29.18 -7.59
C LYS A 168 -10.79 -30.46 -7.04
N SER A 169 -11.31 -31.33 -7.92
CA SER A 169 -11.91 -32.62 -7.58
C SER A 169 -10.91 -33.49 -6.79
N GLY A 170 -11.03 -33.47 -5.46
CA GLY A 170 -10.09 -34.11 -4.51
C GLY A 170 -9.78 -33.30 -3.24
N SER A 171 -10.17 -32.03 -3.15
CA SER A 171 -10.00 -31.16 -1.96
C SER A 171 -11.19 -31.23 -0.99
N ASN A 172 -10.94 -31.10 0.33
CA ASN A 172 -11.96 -31.02 1.41
C ASN A 172 -12.99 -29.89 1.25
N SER A 173 -12.83 -29.02 0.26
CA SER A 173 -13.69 -27.87 -0.05
C SER A 173 -14.97 -28.21 -0.83
N GLY A 174 -15.26 -29.51 -1.07
CA GLY A 174 -16.37 -29.94 -1.91
C GLY A 174 -17.75 -29.55 -1.35
N THR A 175 -17.92 -29.61 -0.03
CA THR A 175 -19.18 -29.35 0.66
C THR A 175 -19.60 -27.88 0.61
N GLU A 176 -18.66 -26.97 0.85
CA GLU A 176 -18.92 -25.53 0.87
C GLU A 176 -19.17 -24.99 -0.54
N ILE A 177 -18.51 -25.56 -1.54
CA ILE A 177 -18.75 -25.19 -2.94
C ILE A 177 -20.11 -25.71 -3.42
N ASP A 178 -20.53 -26.88 -2.96
CA ASP A 178 -21.89 -27.38 -3.23
C ASP A 178 -22.97 -26.49 -2.61
N GLU A 179 -22.74 -26.01 -1.40
CA GLU A 179 -23.61 -25.02 -0.75
C GLU A 179 -23.66 -23.70 -1.52
N ALA A 180 -22.52 -23.19 -2.01
CA ALA A 180 -22.47 -21.98 -2.84
C ALA A 180 -23.24 -22.13 -4.18
N ILE A 181 -23.17 -23.32 -4.78
CA ILE A 181 -23.94 -23.68 -5.99
C ILE A 181 -25.44 -23.71 -5.67
N GLU A 182 -25.83 -24.29 -4.52
CA GLU A 182 -27.22 -24.34 -4.09
C GLU A 182 -27.80 -22.94 -3.82
N ILE A 183 -27.06 -22.09 -3.11
CA ILE A 183 -27.45 -20.69 -2.86
C ILE A 183 -27.71 -19.96 -4.19
N SER A 184 -26.86 -20.17 -5.19
CA SER A 184 -27.02 -19.53 -6.51
C SER A 184 -28.26 -20.04 -7.25
N LYS A 185 -28.64 -21.32 -7.10
CA LYS A 185 -29.88 -21.87 -7.66
C LYS A 185 -31.12 -21.34 -6.95
N SER A 186 -31.12 -21.36 -5.62
CA SER A 186 -32.26 -20.94 -4.79
C SER A 186 -32.52 -19.43 -4.91
N GLY A 187 -31.45 -18.62 -5.04
CA GLY A 187 -31.57 -17.19 -5.30
C GLY A 187 -32.16 -16.86 -6.69
N SER A 188 -31.95 -17.71 -7.69
CA SER A 188 -32.51 -17.56 -9.04
C SER A 188 -34.02 -17.85 -9.07
N ASN A 189 -34.47 -18.88 -8.35
CA ASN A 189 -35.88 -19.31 -8.36
C ASN A 189 -36.82 -18.48 -7.48
N SER A 190 -36.30 -17.60 -6.62
CA SER A 190 -37.12 -16.76 -5.72
C SER A 190 -37.66 -15.50 -6.40
N GLY A 191 -37.41 -15.32 -7.70
CA GLY A 191 -37.97 -14.23 -8.53
C GLY A 191 -39.28 -14.58 -9.27
N GLU A 192 -39.81 -15.80 -9.12
CA GLU A 192 -41.02 -16.28 -9.83
C GLU A 192 -42.31 -16.29 -8.98
N ASP A 193 -42.29 -15.84 -7.72
CA ASP A 193 -43.47 -15.74 -6.85
C ASP A 193 -44.13 -14.35 -6.81
#